data_AF-A0A4Z0WDZ0-F1
#
_entry.id   AF-A0A4Z0WDZ0-F1
#
_cell.length_a   1.000
_cell.length_b   1.000
_cell.length_c   1.000
_cell.angle_alpha   90.00
_cell.angle_beta   90.00
_cell.angle_gamma   90.00
#
_symmetry.space_group_name_H-M   'P 1'
#
loop_
_entity.id
_entity.type
_entity.pdbx_description
1 polymer ?
#
loop_
_entity_poly.entity_id
_entity_poly.type
_entity_poly.pdbx_seq_one_letter_code
_entity_poly.pdbx_strand_id
1 'polypeptide(L)'
;MVTPVYYSVSGAQRPLVQLLGRRSGRALPTGNARDLVDGLWVTCVDVGRPMVLLDGNLLPGSLPEPEPDPALPLAQHLQERLERVRLQTGYLMGLGDVMQQPVPHMLLVRRCGPAMLLVQRLDHSGSAVSASFLNAAAAACALAWPDSLTSELLALNSSTRLQIRAGQKLYAFGLTGRTGDPSES
;
A
#
# COMPACT_ATOMS: atom_id res chain seq x y z
N MET A 1 17.10 10.17 -2.51
CA MET A 1 16.92 10.09 -1.05
C MET A 1 15.43 9.85 -0.81
N VAL A 2 15.03 8.81 -0.07
CA VAL A 2 13.61 8.47 0.17
C VAL A 2 13.04 9.43 1.21
N THR A 3 11.88 10.04 0.94
CA THR A 3 11.21 10.92 1.90
C THR A 3 10.81 10.13 3.14
N PRO A 4 11.25 10.52 4.35
CA PRO A 4 10.89 9.79 5.55
C PRO A 4 9.40 9.93 5.85
N VAL A 5 8.74 8.80 6.11
CA VAL A 5 7.32 8.76 6.49
C VAL A 5 7.22 8.45 7.98
N TYR A 6 6.42 9.25 8.68
CA TYR A 6 6.18 9.11 10.10
C TYR A 6 4.73 8.74 10.35
N TYR A 7 4.51 7.97 11.40
CA TYR A 7 3.18 7.77 11.95
C TYR A 7 3.11 8.35 13.36
N SER A 8 1.97 8.93 13.72
CA SER A 8 1.75 9.48 15.06
C SER A 8 0.90 8.51 15.88
N VAL A 9 1.38 8.16 17.08
CA VAL A 9 0.62 7.42 18.09
C VAL A 9 0.67 8.21 19.38
N SER A 10 -0.49 8.59 19.90
CA SER A 10 -0.62 9.34 21.17
C SER A 10 0.25 10.61 21.22
N GLY A 11 0.39 11.32 20.09
CA GLY A 11 1.19 12.54 19.98
C GLY A 11 2.68 12.32 19.68
N ALA A 12 3.23 11.12 19.88
CA ALA A 12 4.61 10.81 19.54
C ALA A 12 4.74 10.42 18.05
N GLN A 13 5.67 11.05 17.33
CA GLN A 13 6.01 10.64 15.97
C GLN A 13 7.05 9.51 15.98
N ARG A 14 6.81 8.48 15.17
CA ARG A 14 7.76 7.37 14.97
C ARG A 14 8.03 7.18 13.48
N PRO A 15 9.30 7.02 13.07
CA PRO A 15 9.63 6.83 11.66
C PRO A 15 9.27 5.41 11.22
N LEU A 16 8.65 5.27 10.05
CA LEU A 16 8.34 3.96 9.45
C LEU A 16 9.55 3.31 8.78
N VAL A 17 10.67 4.02 8.64
CA VAL A 17 11.90 3.52 8.00
C VAL A 17 12.38 2.19 8.59
N GLN A 18 12.15 1.97 9.89
CA GLN A 18 12.53 0.74 10.59
C GLN A 18 11.75 -0.51 10.16
N LEU A 19 10.66 -0.34 9.40
CA LEU A 19 9.83 -1.42 8.88
C LEU A 19 10.21 -1.78 7.43
N LEU A 20 10.95 -0.92 6.73
CA LEU A 20 11.23 -1.10 5.31
C LEU A 20 12.20 -2.26 5.05
N GLY A 21 11.89 -3.11 4.07
CA GLY A 21 12.79 -4.15 3.56
C GLY A 21 13.10 -5.29 4.53
N ARG A 22 12.29 -5.48 5.59
CA ARG A 22 12.56 -6.50 6.62
C ARG A 22 12.54 -7.94 6.12
N ARG A 23 11.87 -8.24 5.01
CA ARG A 23 11.73 -9.60 4.46
C ARG A 23 12.50 -9.79 3.16
N SER A 24 12.51 -8.78 2.31
CA SER A 24 13.11 -8.78 0.98
C SER A 24 14.48 -8.10 0.91
N GLY A 25 14.91 -7.43 1.98
CA GLY A 25 16.14 -6.64 2.01
C GLY A 25 16.03 -5.26 1.35
N ARG A 26 14.90 -4.92 0.72
CA ARG A 26 14.68 -3.64 0.02
C ARG A 26 13.29 -3.10 0.28
N ALA A 27 13.15 -1.78 0.38
CA ALA A 27 11.85 -1.14 0.56
C ALA A 27 10.93 -1.32 -0.67
N LEU A 28 11.53 -1.26 -1.87
CA LEU A 28 10.95 -1.64 -3.15
C LEU A 28 11.65 -2.92 -3.63
N PRO A 29 11.08 -4.11 -3.40
CA PRO A 29 11.77 -5.37 -3.67
C PRO A 29 12.12 -5.58 -5.14
N THR A 30 11.27 -5.07 -6.04
CA THR A 30 11.46 -5.11 -7.51
C THR A 30 12.49 -4.09 -7.98
N GLY A 31 12.85 -3.11 -7.13
CA GLY A 31 13.67 -1.96 -7.50
C GLY A 31 12.91 -0.81 -8.16
N ASN A 32 11.64 -1.00 -8.52
CA ASN A 32 10.83 -0.02 -9.20
C ASN A 32 9.74 0.55 -8.27
N ALA A 33 9.44 1.84 -8.41
CA ALA A 33 8.30 2.44 -7.72
C ALA A 33 6.96 1.94 -8.31
N ARG A 34 7.00 1.52 -9.57
CA ARG A 34 5.85 1.05 -10.35
C ARG A 34 6.29 -0.06 -11.29
N ASP A 35 5.52 -1.14 -11.34
CA ASP A 35 5.72 -2.29 -12.22
C ASP A 35 4.44 -2.52 -13.04
N LEU A 36 4.57 -3.00 -14.28
CA LEU A 36 3.43 -3.45 -15.10
C LEU A 36 3.36 -4.98 -15.05
N VAL A 37 2.32 -5.52 -14.43
CA VAL A 37 2.14 -6.96 -14.21
C VAL A 37 0.76 -7.37 -14.67
N ASP A 38 0.68 -8.32 -15.60
CA ASP A 38 -0.57 -8.74 -16.23
C ASP A 38 -1.45 -7.57 -16.73
N GLY A 39 -0.80 -6.54 -17.27
CA GLY A 39 -1.47 -5.31 -17.76
C GLY A 39 -2.04 -4.41 -16.67
N LEU A 40 -1.69 -4.64 -15.38
CA LEU A 40 -2.04 -3.78 -14.26
C LEU A 40 -0.79 -3.08 -13.73
N TRP A 41 -0.92 -1.78 -13.48
CA TRP A 41 0.09 -1.03 -12.77
C TRP A 41 0.04 -1.35 -11.29
N VAL A 42 1.19 -1.73 -10.73
CA VAL A 42 1.31 -2.08 -9.31
C VAL A 42 2.51 -1.39 -8.68
N THR A 43 2.47 -1.23 -7.36
CA THR A 43 3.63 -0.85 -6.56
C THR A 43 3.93 -1.97 -5.57
N CYS A 44 5.12 -2.56 -5.68
CA CYS A 44 5.59 -3.61 -4.77
C CYS A 44 6.41 -2.99 -3.63
N VAL A 45 5.96 -3.19 -2.39
CA VAL A 45 6.65 -2.69 -1.19
C VAL A 45 6.88 -3.79 -0.18
N ASP A 46 7.90 -3.62 0.64
CA ASP A 46 8.10 -4.42 1.84
C ASP A 46 8.13 -3.51 3.06
N VAL A 47 7.01 -3.46 3.78
CA VAL A 47 6.83 -2.71 5.03
C VAL A 47 6.44 -3.68 6.12
N GLY A 48 7.43 -4.30 6.76
CA GLY A 48 7.28 -5.40 7.72
C GLY A 48 6.83 -6.73 7.09
N ARG A 49 6.21 -6.69 5.91
CA ARG A 49 5.81 -7.83 5.08
C ARG A 49 5.75 -7.42 3.60
N PRO A 50 5.94 -8.35 2.64
CA PRO A 50 5.78 -8.08 1.22
C PRO A 50 4.32 -7.80 0.85
N MET A 51 4.08 -6.70 0.14
CA MET A 51 2.76 -6.22 -0.27
C MET A 51 2.79 -5.69 -1.70
N VAL A 52 1.67 -5.88 -2.41
CA VAL A 52 1.42 -5.32 -3.74
C VAL A 52 0.23 -4.36 -3.64
N LEU A 53 0.43 -3.11 -4.06
CA LEU A 53 -0.60 -2.09 -4.08
C LEU A 53 -1.13 -1.98 -5.51
N LEU A 54 -2.45 -2.00 -5.67
CA LEU A 54 -3.17 -1.83 -6.93
C LEU A 54 -4.23 -0.72 -6.81
N ASP A 55 -4.51 -0.01 -7.91
CA ASP A 55 -5.60 0.96 -7.92
C ASP A 55 -6.93 0.22 -7.74
N GLY A 56 -7.64 0.50 -6.66
CA GLY A 56 -8.95 -0.07 -6.43
C GLY A 56 -10.01 0.42 -7.42
N ASN A 57 -9.81 1.53 -8.13
CA ASN A 57 -10.76 2.01 -9.14
C ASN A 57 -10.75 1.15 -10.42
N LEU A 58 -9.66 0.40 -10.67
CA LEU A 58 -9.52 -0.46 -11.85
C LEU A 58 -10.26 -1.79 -11.70
N LEU A 59 -10.90 -2.04 -10.55
CA LEU A 59 -11.66 -3.25 -10.26
C LEU A 59 -13.15 -2.89 -10.05
N PRO A 60 -14.01 -3.09 -11.06
CA PRO A 60 -15.44 -2.83 -10.91
C PRO A 60 -16.06 -3.78 -9.86
N GLY A 61 -16.96 -3.24 -9.03
CA GLY A 61 -17.58 -3.97 -7.91
C GLY A 61 -16.87 -3.83 -6.57
N SER A 62 -15.75 -3.12 -6.54
CA SER A 62 -15.01 -2.88 -5.31
C SER A 62 -15.68 -1.75 -4.51
N LEU A 63 -16.31 -2.13 -3.40
CA LEU A 63 -17.29 -1.31 -2.67
C LEU A 63 -16.69 0.01 -2.16
N PRO A 64 -17.44 1.13 -2.19
CA PRO A 64 -17.05 2.39 -1.54
C PRO A 64 -16.98 2.26 0.00
N GLU A 65 -17.41 1.12 0.53
CA GLU A 65 -17.46 0.86 1.96
C GLU A 65 -16.07 0.51 2.54
N PRO A 66 -15.77 0.97 3.78
CA PRO A 66 -14.49 0.72 4.46
C PRO A 66 -14.10 -0.75 4.60
N GLU A 67 -15.10 -1.62 4.71
CA GLU A 67 -14.97 -3.06 4.65
C GLU A 67 -15.95 -3.59 3.60
N PRO A 68 -15.47 -4.21 2.52
CA PRO A 68 -16.33 -5.03 1.69
C PRO A 68 -16.86 -6.19 2.52
N ASP A 69 -18.12 -6.57 2.30
CA ASP A 69 -18.65 -7.80 2.86
C ASP A 69 -17.76 -8.97 2.41
N PRO A 70 -17.13 -9.74 3.34
CA PRO A 70 -16.33 -10.90 2.97
C PRO A 70 -17.15 -11.96 2.23
N ALA A 71 -18.49 -11.96 2.36
CA ALA A 71 -19.39 -12.81 1.59
C ALA A 71 -19.61 -12.33 0.14
N LEU A 72 -19.08 -11.15 -0.22
CA LEU A 72 -19.12 -10.59 -1.58
C LEU A 72 -17.69 -10.54 -2.16
N PRO A 73 -17.14 -11.69 -2.60
CA PRO A 73 -15.84 -11.72 -3.23
C PRO A 73 -15.88 -10.97 -4.58
N LEU A 74 -14.70 -10.62 -5.09
CA LEU A 74 -14.58 -10.05 -6.44
C LEU A 74 -15.17 -11.01 -7.49
N ALA A 75 -15.55 -10.49 -8.65
CA ALA A 75 -15.94 -11.34 -9.77
C ALA A 75 -14.82 -12.34 -10.12
N GLN A 76 -15.18 -13.57 -10.47
CA GLN A 76 -14.22 -14.67 -10.67
C GLN A 76 -13.04 -14.29 -11.59
N HIS A 77 -13.31 -13.65 -12.73
CA HIS A 77 -12.27 -13.21 -13.66
C HIS A 77 -11.27 -12.22 -13.04
N LEU A 78 -11.69 -11.40 -12.05
CA LEU A 78 -10.81 -10.50 -11.30
C LEU A 78 -10.00 -11.26 -10.26
N GLN A 79 -10.59 -12.26 -9.60
CA GLN A 79 -9.87 -13.14 -8.66
C GLN A 79 -8.71 -13.85 -9.38
N GLU A 80 -9.00 -14.49 -10.52
CA GLU A 80 -8.01 -15.18 -11.35
C GLU A 80 -6.91 -14.22 -11.82
N ARG A 81 -7.28 -13.00 -12.20
CA ARG A 81 -6.32 -11.96 -12.60
C ARG A 81 -5.42 -11.54 -11.43
N LEU A 82 -6.00 -11.28 -10.27
CA LEU A 82 -5.25 -10.90 -9.07
C LEU A 82 -4.30 -12.01 -8.62
N GLU A 83 -4.71 -13.27 -8.70
CA GLU A 83 -3.85 -14.40 -8.37
C GLU A 83 -2.67 -14.49 -9.36
N ARG A 84 -2.91 -14.31 -10.66
CA ARG A 84 -1.81 -14.25 -11.65
C ARG A 84 -0.83 -13.11 -11.33
N VAL A 85 -1.32 -11.93 -10.95
CA VAL A 85 -0.46 -10.82 -10.50
C VAL A 85 0.30 -11.18 -9.23
N ARG A 86 -0.35 -11.81 -8.25
CA ARG A 86 0.29 -12.20 -6.98
C ARG A 86 1.44 -13.17 -7.20
N LEU A 87 1.24 -14.19 -8.04
CA LEU A 87 2.27 -15.17 -8.37
C LEU A 87 3.44 -14.52 -9.10
N GLN A 88 3.17 -13.69 -10.11
CA GLN A 88 4.22 -12.99 -10.88
C GLN A 88 5.02 -12.02 -9.99
N THR A 89 4.33 -11.22 -9.17
CA THR A 89 5.00 -10.30 -8.23
C THR A 89 5.79 -11.04 -7.16
N GLY A 90 5.37 -12.24 -6.74
CA GLY A 90 6.16 -13.11 -5.86
C GLY A 90 7.58 -13.35 -6.40
N TYR A 91 7.70 -13.69 -7.69
CA TYR A 91 9.00 -13.82 -8.34
C TYR A 91 9.75 -12.49 -8.49
N LEU A 92 9.07 -11.42 -8.93
CA LEU A 92 9.70 -10.10 -9.10
C LEU A 92 10.26 -9.55 -7.78
N MET A 93 9.61 -9.85 -6.66
CA MET A 93 10.02 -9.44 -5.32
C MET A 93 11.07 -10.36 -4.70
N GLY A 94 11.51 -11.42 -5.40
CA GLY A 94 12.51 -12.38 -4.91
C GLY A 94 11.97 -13.36 -3.86
N LEU A 95 10.65 -13.57 -3.79
CA LEU A 95 10.02 -14.48 -2.82
C LEU A 95 9.95 -15.93 -3.33
N GLY A 96 10.18 -16.14 -4.63
CA GLY A 96 10.08 -17.46 -5.28
C GLY A 96 8.63 -17.88 -5.54
N ASP A 97 8.39 -19.20 -5.56
CA ASP A 97 7.04 -19.75 -5.72
C ASP A 97 6.19 -19.52 -4.46
N VAL A 98 5.19 -18.66 -4.62
CA VAL A 98 4.27 -18.26 -3.56
C VAL A 98 2.88 -18.91 -3.70
N MET A 99 2.70 -19.92 -4.54
CA MET A 99 1.39 -20.58 -4.74
C MET A 99 0.72 -21.01 -3.43
N GLN A 100 1.49 -21.58 -2.50
CA GLN A 100 1.01 -22.03 -1.19
C GLN A 100 1.37 -21.06 -0.05
N GLN A 101 1.74 -19.82 -0.38
CA GLN A 101 2.14 -18.82 0.60
C GLN A 101 1.14 -17.66 0.66
N PRO A 102 0.90 -17.08 1.85
CA PRO A 102 -0.02 -15.94 2.00
C PRO A 102 0.57 -14.61 1.52
N VAL A 103 1.77 -14.61 0.95
CA VAL A 103 2.51 -13.43 0.46
C VAL A 103 2.68 -13.47 -1.06
N PRO A 104 2.92 -12.33 -1.72
CA PRO A 104 2.74 -10.99 -1.19
C PRO A 104 1.25 -10.70 -0.91
N HIS A 105 0.98 -9.84 0.06
CA HIS A 105 -0.39 -9.44 0.38
C HIS A 105 -0.90 -8.44 -0.67
N MET A 106 -2.11 -8.67 -1.18
CA MET A 106 -2.73 -7.82 -2.21
C MET A 106 -3.56 -6.71 -1.56
N LEU A 107 -3.24 -5.45 -1.90
CA LEU A 107 -3.91 -4.26 -1.38
C LEU A 107 -4.55 -3.45 -2.50
N LEU A 108 -5.85 -3.21 -2.38
CA LEU A 108 -6.53 -2.22 -3.21
C LEU A 108 -6.46 -0.87 -2.51
N VAL A 109 -5.98 0.13 -3.22
CA VAL A 109 -5.84 1.50 -2.72
C VAL A 109 -6.69 2.42 -3.55
N ARG A 110 -7.52 3.24 -2.90
CA ARG A 110 -8.31 4.29 -3.56
C ARG A 110 -8.14 5.62 -2.87
N ARG A 111 -8.18 6.70 -3.66
CA ARG A 111 -8.40 8.03 -3.12
C ARG A 111 -9.86 8.19 -2.71
N CYS A 112 -10.10 8.60 -1.46
CA CYS A 112 -11.44 8.88 -0.94
C CYS A 112 -11.57 10.29 -0.35
N GLY A 113 -10.60 11.16 -0.61
CA GLY A 113 -10.60 12.55 -0.18
C GLY A 113 -9.33 13.30 -0.61
N PRO A 114 -9.19 14.58 -0.24
CA PRO A 114 -8.05 15.41 -0.64
C PRO A 114 -6.70 14.83 -0.22
N ALA A 115 -6.61 14.34 1.03
CA ALA A 115 -5.44 13.70 1.62
C ALA A 115 -5.82 12.39 2.33
N MET A 116 -6.77 11.66 1.74
CA MET A 116 -7.31 10.44 2.33
C MET A 116 -7.27 9.26 1.36
N LEU A 117 -6.72 8.15 1.82
CA LEU A 117 -6.76 6.85 1.13
C LEU A 117 -7.65 5.87 1.88
N LEU A 118 -8.31 5.00 1.11
CA LEU A 118 -8.88 3.75 1.58
C LEU A 118 -7.97 2.60 1.13
N VAL A 119 -7.63 1.71 2.05
CA VAL A 119 -6.86 0.49 1.80
C VAL A 119 -7.70 -0.73 2.17
N GLN A 120 -7.99 -1.56 1.18
CA GLN A 120 -8.64 -2.85 1.35
C GLN A 120 -7.61 -3.96 1.13
N ARG A 121 -7.61 -4.98 2.00
CA ARG A 121 -6.74 -6.15 1.85
C ARG A 121 -7.55 -7.31 1.32
N LEU A 122 -6.99 -8.02 0.34
CA LEU A 122 -7.56 -9.24 -0.21
C LEU A 122 -6.72 -10.44 0.21
N ASP A 123 -7.35 -11.60 0.34
CA ASP A 123 -6.65 -12.88 0.32
C ASP A 123 -6.48 -13.41 -1.11
N HIS A 124 -5.87 -14.59 -1.26
CA HIS A 124 -5.64 -15.21 -2.57
C HIS A 124 -6.94 -15.62 -3.29
N SER A 125 -8.07 -15.72 -2.58
CA SER A 125 -9.40 -15.94 -3.18
C SER A 125 -10.06 -14.65 -3.66
N GLY A 126 -9.42 -13.49 -3.43
CA GLY A 126 -9.99 -12.19 -3.76
C GLY A 126 -11.10 -11.75 -2.79
N SER A 127 -11.24 -12.43 -1.65
CA SER A 127 -12.15 -12.05 -0.57
C SER A 127 -11.53 -10.93 0.26
N ALA A 128 -12.35 -9.96 0.66
CA ALA A 128 -11.91 -8.92 1.56
C ALA A 128 -11.64 -9.48 2.95
N VAL A 129 -10.51 -9.07 3.52
CA VAL A 129 -10.05 -9.52 4.84
C VAL A 129 -9.56 -8.33 5.63
N SER A 130 -9.65 -8.41 6.96
CA SER A 130 -9.33 -7.27 7.81
C SER A 130 -7.94 -6.70 7.50
N ALA A 131 -7.91 -5.40 7.23
CA ALA A 131 -6.70 -4.65 6.99
C ALA A 131 -6.08 -4.19 8.32
N SER A 132 -4.76 -4.19 8.38
CA SER A 132 -3.97 -3.87 9.57
C SER A 132 -3.26 -2.54 9.43
N PHE A 133 -2.66 -2.06 10.53
CA PHE A 133 -1.77 -0.90 10.51
C PHE A 133 -0.66 -1.02 9.46
N LEU A 134 -0.08 -2.22 9.24
CA LEU A 134 0.97 -2.41 8.23
C LEU A 134 0.45 -2.18 6.81
N ASN A 135 -0.82 -2.46 6.54
CA ASN A 135 -1.42 -2.18 5.23
C ASN A 135 -1.58 -0.67 5.00
N ALA A 136 -1.99 0.07 6.04
CA ALA A 136 -2.01 1.53 5.98
C ALA A 136 -0.59 2.12 5.85
N ALA A 137 0.36 1.63 6.64
CA ALA A 137 1.75 2.05 6.60
C ALA A 137 2.39 1.78 5.23
N ALA A 138 2.04 0.68 4.56
CA ALA A 138 2.51 0.37 3.21
C ALA A 138 2.08 1.44 2.20
N ALA A 139 0.79 1.81 2.19
CA ALA A 139 0.27 2.85 1.33
C ALA A 139 0.85 4.24 1.66
N ALA A 140 1.06 4.54 2.95
CA ALA A 140 1.74 5.76 3.38
C ALA A 140 3.21 5.81 2.91
N CYS A 141 3.96 4.74 3.11
CA CYS A 141 5.36 4.64 2.67
C CYS A 141 5.47 4.75 1.14
N ALA A 142 4.55 4.15 0.39
CA ALA A 142 4.57 4.20 -1.07
C ALA A 142 4.60 5.64 -1.63
N LEU A 143 4.02 6.62 -0.91
CA LEU A 143 4.06 8.04 -1.31
C LEU A 143 5.47 8.65 -1.30
N ALA A 144 6.43 8.01 -0.62
CA ALA A 144 7.81 8.48 -0.58
C ALA A 144 8.56 8.27 -1.90
N TRP A 145 8.03 7.44 -2.80
CA TRP A 145 8.58 7.21 -4.12
C TRP A 145 7.74 7.92 -5.18
N PRO A 146 8.34 8.87 -5.94
CA PRO A 146 7.71 9.39 -7.14
C PRO A 146 7.31 8.25 -8.07
N ASP A 147 6.22 8.43 -8.81
CA ASP A 147 5.65 7.48 -9.77
C ASP A 147 5.06 6.20 -9.16
N SER A 148 5.08 6.05 -7.83
CA SER A 148 4.33 4.99 -7.18
C SER A 148 2.83 5.17 -7.38
N LEU A 149 2.08 4.07 -7.27
CA LEU A 149 0.62 4.08 -7.34
C LEU A 149 0.01 5.12 -6.39
N THR A 150 0.48 5.20 -5.15
CA THR A 150 -0.12 6.12 -4.18
C THR A 150 0.23 7.58 -4.46
N SER A 151 1.41 7.85 -5.04
CA SER A 151 1.78 9.21 -5.49
C SER A 151 0.93 9.69 -6.67
N GLU A 152 0.51 8.78 -7.55
CA GLU A 152 -0.44 9.08 -8.64
C GLU A 152 -1.85 9.32 -8.12
N LEU A 153 -2.32 8.48 -7.18
CA LEU A 153 -3.63 8.64 -6.56
C LEU A 153 -3.73 9.93 -5.72
N LEU A 154 -2.62 10.36 -5.12
CA LEU A 154 -2.56 11.52 -4.24
C LEU A 154 -1.32 12.37 -4.51
N ALA A 155 -1.52 13.47 -5.23
CA ALA A 155 -0.56 14.56 -5.31
C ALA A 155 -0.55 15.35 -3.98
N LEU A 156 0.23 14.89 -3.00
CA LEU A 156 0.40 15.57 -1.71
C LEU A 156 1.63 16.45 -1.71
N ASN A 157 1.52 17.58 -1.01
CA ASN A 157 2.65 18.41 -0.64
C ASN A 157 3.21 17.99 0.73
N SER A 158 4.46 18.37 1.01
CA SER A 158 5.29 17.86 2.11
C SER A 158 4.85 18.26 3.52
N SER A 159 3.78 19.04 3.66
CA SER A 159 3.21 19.44 4.97
C SER A 159 1.84 18.81 5.23
N THR A 160 1.37 17.93 4.34
CA THR A 160 0.04 17.35 4.46
C THR A 160 0.03 16.18 5.43
N ARG A 161 -0.93 16.21 6.37
CA ARG A 161 -1.30 15.06 7.19
C ARG A 161 -2.15 14.11 6.35
N LEU A 162 -1.60 12.95 6.03
CA LEU A 162 -2.30 11.90 5.30
C LEU A 162 -3.18 11.10 6.26
N GLN A 163 -4.41 10.85 5.86
CA GLN A 163 -5.32 9.93 6.54
C GLN A 163 -5.46 8.66 5.70
N ILE A 164 -5.32 7.49 6.32
CA ILE A 164 -5.54 6.21 5.65
C ILE A 164 -6.52 5.40 6.46
N ARG A 165 -7.65 5.07 5.83
CA ARG A 165 -8.59 4.10 6.36
C ARG A 165 -8.17 2.71 5.92
N ALA A 166 -7.99 1.79 6.86
CA ALA A 166 -7.71 0.39 6.59
C ALA A 166 -8.68 -0.45 7.45
N GLY A 167 -9.69 -1.03 6.78
CA GLY A 167 -10.88 -1.57 7.45
C GLY A 167 -11.60 -0.47 8.24
N GLN A 168 -12.05 -0.78 9.46
CA GLN A 168 -12.76 0.18 10.33
C GLN A 168 -11.84 1.22 11.00
N LYS A 169 -10.51 1.08 10.87
CA LYS A 169 -9.55 1.94 11.56
C LYS A 169 -9.07 3.05 10.66
N LEU A 170 -9.01 4.26 11.23
CA LEU A 170 -8.42 5.43 10.61
C LEU A 170 -7.04 5.69 11.21
N TYR A 171 -6.03 5.78 10.35
CA TYR A 171 -4.65 6.07 10.72
C TYR A 171 -4.24 7.43 10.15
N ALA A 172 -3.38 8.15 10.88
CA ALA A 172 -2.82 9.41 10.43
C ALA A 172 -1.30 9.32 10.30
N PHE A 173 -0.79 9.74 9.15
CA PHE A 173 0.62 9.75 8.80
C PHE A 173 1.08 11.17 8.49
N GLY A 174 2.30 11.49 8.88
CA GLY A 174 3.01 12.69 8.46
C GLY A 174 4.02 12.33 7.39
N LEU A 175 3.97 13.04 6.27
CA LEU A 175 5.06 13.07 5.30
C LEU A 175 5.93 14.25 5.72
N THR A 176 7.20 14.06 6.05
CA THR A 176 8.09 15.21 6.27
C THR A 176 9.21 15.20 5.25
N GLY A 177 9.35 16.32 4.54
CA GLY A 177 10.44 16.59 3.63
C GLY A 177 11.43 17.58 4.24
N ARG A 178 12.65 17.09 4.50
CA ARG A 178 13.90 17.80 4.86
C ARG A 178 13.99 18.48 6.24
N THR A 179 15.12 18.24 6.90
CA THR A 179 15.74 19.11 7.89
C THR A 179 15.80 20.55 7.36
N GLY A 180 15.10 21.47 8.01
CA GLY A 180 15.07 22.88 7.66
C GLY A 180 13.67 23.47 7.85
N ASP A 181 13.28 23.63 9.11
CA ASP A 181 12.21 24.57 9.47
C ASP A 181 12.84 25.97 9.50
N PRO A 182 12.40 26.95 8.68
CA PRO A 182 12.90 28.32 8.77
C PRO A 182 12.30 29.10 9.97
N SER A 183 11.58 28.43 10.88
CA SER A 183 11.17 29.03 12.16
C SER A 183 12.14 28.79 13.33
N GLU A 184 13.27 28.11 13.09
CA GLU A 184 14.42 28.09 14.01
C GLU A 184 15.61 28.89 13.43
N SER A 185 15.48 30.21 13.41
CA SER A 185 16.61 31.15 13.36
C SER A 185 16.20 32.51 13.89
#